data_AF-U4LN73-F1
#
_entry.id   AF-U4LN73-F1
#
_cell.length_a   1.000
_cell.length_b   1.000
_cell.length_c   1.000
_cell.angle_alpha   90.00
_cell.angle_beta   90.00
_cell.angle_gamma   90.00
#
_symmetry.space_group_name_H-M   'P 1'
#
loop_
_entity.id
_entity.type
_entity.pdbx_description
1 polymer ?
#
loop_
_entity_poly.entity_id
_entity_poly.type
_entity_poly.pdbx_seq_one_letter_code
_entity_poly.pdbx_strand_id
1 'polypeptide(L)'
;MKFAIILSALLASVLAAPVEGDVESQTDHHPTHPTHPQKPEMVLFPNYLVPIKEAHPDHAHETQKTGMVHWESHTHGEEIRLLVGFDIPEDVGPKCMINFSLPPQQKYGYQWTVNGSGKLDVWGLKSMIINGETSWNTKPMRTSWKPMYTIHQPKNGGMAKVTGKWVPCKAGERMDFEVAGARAGPVFFDWYELDNPKTGITMNVYS
;
A
#
# COMPACT_ATOMS: atom_id res chain seq x y z
N MET A 1 2.32 45.64 28.51
CA MET A 1 3.61 44.91 28.47
C MET A 1 4.25 45.17 27.11
N LYS A 2 5.57 45.39 27.11
CA LYS A 2 6.35 46.01 26.04
C LYS A 2 6.53 45.09 24.82
N PHE A 3 6.41 45.68 23.64
CA PHE A 3 6.76 45.14 22.33
C PHE A 3 8.26 44.91 22.20
N ALA A 4 8.66 43.81 21.53
CA ALA A 4 10.00 43.65 20.98
C ALA A 4 9.87 43.22 19.52
N ILE A 5 10.15 44.18 18.63
CA ILE A 5 10.29 44.00 17.18
C ILE A 5 11.77 43.70 16.94
N ILE A 6 12.09 42.54 16.35
CA ILE A 6 13.44 42.25 15.85
C ILE A 6 13.37 42.32 14.33
N LEU A 7 13.87 43.44 13.82
CA LEU A 7 14.19 43.68 12.42
C LEU A 7 15.57 43.04 12.17
N SER A 8 15.69 42.14 11.19
CA SER A 8 16.99 41.66 10.72
C SER A 8 17.06 41.85 9.21
N ALA A 9 18.03 42.66 8.82
CA ALA A 9 18.25 43.16 7.48
C ALA A 9 19.40 42.41 6.80
N LEU A 10 19.23 42.22 5.49
CA LEU A 10 20.21 42.10 4.40
C LEU A 10 21.43 41.16 4.57
N LEU A 11 21.64 40.31 3.56
CA LEU A 11 22.72 40.58 2.58
C LEU A 11 22.42 39.80 1.28
N ALA A 12 22.24 40.54 0.19
CA ALA A 12 22.22 39.99 -1.15
C ALA A 12 23.64 40.04 -1.71
N SER A 13 24.20 38.89 -2.05
CA SER A 13 25.45 38.78 -2.81
C SER A 13 25.13 38.29 -4.22
N VAL A 14 25.16 39.23 -5.15
CA VAL A 14 25.16 38.98 -6.59
C VAL A 14 26.58 38.61 -6.98
N LEU A 15 26.80 37.37 -7.40
CA LEU A 15 27.99 36.97 -8.14
C LEU A 15 27.56 36.54 -9.53
N ALA A 16 27.90 37.39 -10.50
CA ALA A 16 27.84 37.08 -11.91
C ALA A 16 29.02 36.16 -12.28
N ALA A 17 28.76 35.14 -13.08
CA ALA A 17 29.74 34.24 -13.65
C ALA A 17 29.23 33.76 -15.04
N PRO A 18 30.12 33.29 -15.94
CA PRO A 18 30.09 33.69 -17.34
C PRO A 18 29.49 32.66 -18.30
N VAL A 19 29.05 33.21 -19.44
CA VAL A 19 29.27 32.78 -20.83
C VAL A 19 28.81 31.38 -21.26
N GLU A 20 27.84 31.46 -22.17
CA GLU A 20 27.40 30.52 -23.19
C GLU A 20 28.48 29.55 -23.70
N GLY A 21 28.14 28.27 -23.65
CA GLY A 21 28.70 27.23 -24.49
C GLY A 21 27.56 26.32 -24.94
N ASP A 22 27.05 26.57 -26.14
CA ASP A 22 26.12 25.69 -26.82
C ASP A 22 26.82 24.37 -27.15
N VAL A 23 26.56 23.35 -26.33
CA VAL A 23 26.82 21.96 -26.69
C VAL A 23 25.48 21.36 -27.05
N GLU A 24 25.26 21.19 -28.35
CA GLU A 24 24.16 20.46 -28.95
C GLU A 24 24.22 19.00 -28.47
N SER A 25 23.58 18.75 -27.32
CA SER A 25 23.41 17.42 -26.76
C SER A 25 22.38 16.69 -27.60
N GLN A 26 22.89 15.96 -28.59
CA GLN A 26 22.17 14.99 -29.40
C GLN A 26 21.35 14.06 -28.47
N THR A 27 20.06 14.37 -28.34
CA THR A 27 19.10 13.56 -27.59
C THR A 27 18.94 12.24 -28.33
N ASP A 28 19.75 11.28 -27.92
CA ASP A 28 19.60 9.89 -28.32
C ASP A 28 18.23 9.42 -27.83
N HIS A 29 17.25 9.45 -28.73
CA HIS A 29 15.93 8.89 -28.53
C HIS A 29 16.08 7.37 -28.46
N HIS A 30 16.54 6.87 -27.32
CA HIS A 30 16.49 5.47 -27.00
C HIS A 30 15.02 5.05 -27.08
N PRO A 31 14.65 4.14 -28.00
CA PRO A 31 13.28 3.70 -28.11
C PRO A 31 12.89 3.10 -26.77
N THR A 32 11.94 3.73 -26.08
CA THR A 32 11.26 3.11 -24.93
C THR A 32 10.57 1.88 -25.47
N HIS A 33 11.27 0.75 -25.41
CA HIS A 33 10.76 -0.55 -25.79
C HIS A 33 9.45 -0.75 -25.05
N PRO A 34 8.35 -1.12 -25.72
CA PRO A 34 7.10 -1.43 -25.04
C PRO A 34 7.43 -2.56 -24.08
N THR A 35 7.42 -2.24 -22.79
CA THR A 35 7.73 -3.19 -21.72
C THR A 35 6.55 -4.14 -21.72
N HIS A 36 6.73 -5.30 -22.35
CA HIS A 36 5.73 -6.36 -22.30
C HIS A 36 5.37 -6.57 -20.83
N PRO A 37 4.08 -6.69 -20.47
CA PRO A 37 3.69 -6.98 -19.09
C PRO A 37 4.49 -8.20 -18.64
N GLN A 38 5.39 -8.02 -17.67
CA GLN A 38 6.15 -9.15 -17.13
C GLN A 38 5.13 -10.03 -16.41
N LYS A 39 5.14 -11.33 -16.71
CA LYS A 39 4.37 -12.31 -15.93
C LYS A 39 5.08 -12.47 -14.59
N PRO A 40 4.35 -12.53 -13.45
CA PRO A 40 4.98 -12.82 -12.17
C PRO A 40 5.63 -14.21 -12.22
N GLU A 41 6.82 -14.31 -11.65
CA GLU A 41 7.51 -15.58 -11.39
C GLU A 41 6.72 -16.40 -10.37
N MET A 42 6.22 -15.72 -9.33
CA MET A 42 5.50 -16.33 -8.22
C MET A 42 4.40 -15.42 -7.69
N VAL A 43 3.34 -16.03 -7.15
CA VAL A 43 2.24 -15.34 -6.46
C VAL A 43 2.09 -15.91 -5.04
N LEU A 44 2.40 -15.08 -4.06
CA LEU A 44 2.34 -15.38 -2.63
C LEU A 44 1.00 -14.94 -2.03
N PHE A 45 0.46 -15.77 -1.15
CA PHE A 45 -0.65 -15.42 -0.28
C PHE A 45 -0.15 -14.83 1.03
N PRO A 46 -0.97 -14.00 1.71
CA PRO A 46 -0.61 -13.48 3.00
C PRO A 46 -0.63 -14.62 4.02
N ASN A 47 0.32 -14.61 4.94
CA ASN A 47 0.35 -15.55 6.06
C ASN A 47 -0.71 -15.23 7.12
N TYR A 48 -1.13 -13.97 7.17
CA TYR A 48 -2.19 -13.51 8.06
C TYR A 48 -2.89 -12.28 7.53
N LEU A 49 -4.14 -12.14 7.99
CA LEU A 49 -4.98 -10.96 7.85
C LEU A 49 -5.41 -10.53 9.25
N VAL A 50 -4.77 -9.51 9.83
CA VAL A 50 -5.07 -9.06 11.19
C VAL A 50 -5.81 -7.72 11.12
N PRO A 51 -7.13 -7.66 11.40
CA PRO A 51 -7.83 -6.41 11.48
C PRO A 51 -7.39 -5.65 12.74
N ILE A 52 -7.32 -4.33 12.64
CA ILE A 52 -7.15 -3.44 13.78
C ILE A 52 -8.24 -2.37 13.72
N LYS A 53 -8.84 -2.07 14.88
CA LYS A 53 -10.04 -1.24 14.97
C LYS A 53 -9.79 -0.07 15.88
N GLU A 54 -10.10 1.14 15.42
CA GLU A 54 -9.98 2.35 16.24
C GLU A 54 -10.93 2.31 17.45
N ALA A 55 -12.13 1.74 17.30
CA ALA A 55 -13.13 1.62 18.36
C ALA A 55 -12.70 0.69 19.52
N HIS A 56 -11.75 -0.21 19.26
CA HIS A 56 -11.24 -1.18 20.23
C HIS A 56 -9.71 -1.14 20.22
N PRO A 57 -9.11 -0.03 20.64
CA PRO A 57 -7.76 0.30 20.20
C PRO A 57 -6.67 -0.57 20.86
N ASP A 58 -6.98 -1.19 22.00
CA ASP A 58 -6.10 -2.11 22.73
C ASP A 58 -6.42 -3.59 22.48
N HIS A 59 -7.49 -3.88 21.71
CA HIS A 59 -7.84 -5.25 21.39
C HIS A 59 -7.02 -5.74 20.19
N ALA A 60 -6.19 -6.74 20.43
CA ALA A 60 -5.47 -7.43 19.38
C ALA A 60 -6.33 -8.58 18.83
N HIS A 61 -6.38 -8.68 17.50
CA HIS A 61 -7.10 -9.74 16.82
C HIS A 61 -6.12 -10.82 16.35
N GLU A 62 -6.58 -12.08 16.34
CA GLU A 62 -5.90 -13.13 15.61
C GLU A 62 -6.16 -12.99 14.09
N THR A 63 -5.39 -13.72 13.29
CA THR A 63 -5.57 -13.81 11.85
C THR A 63 -6.98 -14.23 11.48
N GLN A 64 -7.53 -13.57 10.48
CA GLN A 64 -8.85 -13.84 9.93
C GLN A 64 -8.72 -14.48 8.55
N LYS A 65 -9.83 -15.06 8.07
CA LYS A 65 -9.96 -15.50 6.67
C LYS A 65 -10.58 -14.44 5.77
N THR A 66 -11.17 -13.42 6.40
CA THR A 66 -11.77 -12.27 5.72
C THR A 66 -10.93 -11.03 5.94
N GLY A 67 -10.77 -10.24 4.87
CA GLY A 67 -10.22 -8.90 4.97
C GLY A 67 -11.33 -7.88 5.09
N MET A 68 -11.18 -6.95 6.02
CA MET A 68 -12.12 -5.85 6.20
C MET A 68 -11.35 -4.54 6.34
N VAL A 69 -11.77 -3.54 5.57
CA VAL A 69 -11.23 -2.18 5.66
C VAL A 69 -12.40 -1.21 5.61
N HIS A 70 -12.47 -0.32 6.58
CA HIS A 70 -13.51 0.69 6.66
C HIS A 70 -12.90 2.05 6.98
N TRP A 71 -13.25 3.06 6.19
CA TRP A 71 -12.96 4.45 6.50
C TRP A 71 -14.10 5.34 6.06
N GLU A 72 -14.51 6.27 6.92
CA GLU A 72 -15.41 7.36 6.58
C GLU A 72 -15.00 8.62 7.37
N SER A 73 -15.19 9.80 6.78
CA SER A 73 -14.68 11.06 7.36
C SER A 73 -15.46 11.55 8.58
N HIS A 74 -16.72 11.12 8.72
CA HIS A 74 -17.63 11.61 9.75
C HIS A 74 -17.79 10.64 10.94
N THR A 75 -17.25 9.43 10.82
CA THR A 75 -17.30 8.39 11.85
C THR A 75 -15.98 8.35 12.59
N HIS A 76 -15.82 9.28 13.54
CA HIS A 76 -14.67 9.27 14.44
C HIS A 76 -14.67 7.98 15.26
N GLY A 77 -13.54 7.28 15.31
CA GLY A 77 -13.40 6.09 16.16
C GLY A 77 -13.82 4.78 15.49
N GLU A 78 -14.34 4.78 14.27
CA GLU A 78 -14.85 3.56 13.61
C GLU A 78 -13.92 3.01 12.54
N GLU A 79 -12.72 3.58 12.37
CA GLU A 79 -11.82 3.13 11.31
C GLU A 79 -11.36 1.67 11.55
N ILE A 80 -11.47 0.87 10.49
CA ILE A 80 -10.92 -0.50 10.44
C ILE A 80 -9.81 -0.51 9.40
N ARG A 81 -8.62 -0.95 9.82
CA ARG A 81 -7.49 -1.21 8.92
C ARG A 81 -7.12 -2.68 8.98
N LEU A 82 -6.39 -3.13 7.97
CA LEU A 82 -5.95 -4.50 7.86
C LEU A 82 -4.42 -4.56 7.85
N LEU A 83 -3.85 -5.40 8.68
CA LEU A 83 -2.43 -5.71 8.71
C LEU A 83 -2.21 -7.04 7.98
N VAL A 84 -1.27 -7.06 7.05
CA VAL A 84 -0.99 -8.23 6.19
C VAL A 84 0.51 -8.48 6.11
N GLY A 85 0.92 -9.74 6.07
CA GLY A 85 2.32 -10.14 6.01
C GLY A 85 2.55 -11.26 5.00
N PHE A 86 3.68 -11.20 4.30
CA PHE A 86 4.10 -12.18 3.30
C PHE A 86 5.51 -12.68 3.62
N ASP A 87 5.70 -14.00 3.66
CA ASP A 87 7.03 -14.60 3.75
C ASP A 87 7.61 -14.74 2.34
N ILE A 88 8.76 -14.12 2.11
CA ILE A 88 9.43 -14.08 0.81
C ILE A 88 10.47 -15.21 0.79
N PRO A 89 10.41 -16.17 -0.15
CA PRO A 89 11.43 -17.22 -0.22
C PRO A 89 12.84 -16.67 -0.51
N GLU A 90 13.88 -17.42 -0.19
CA GLU A 90 15.29 -16.99 -0.34
C GLU A 90 15.71 -16.84 -1.82
N ASP A 91 15.22 -17.71 -2.70
CA ASP A 91 15.60 -17.76 -4.12
C ASP A 91 14.52 -17.17 -5.03
N VAL A 92 14.22 -15.88 -4.87
CA VAL A 92 13.18 -15.21 -5.69
C VAL A 92 13.68 -13.95 -6.39
N GLY A 93 12.96 -13.54 -7.43
CA GLY A 93 13.22 -12.30 -8.15
C GLY A 93 13.27 -11.05 -7.24
N PRO A 94 13.99 -9.99 -7.65
CA PRO A 94 14.29 -8.85 -6.79
C PRO A 94 13.12 -7.89 -6.58
N LYS A 95 12.00 -8.04 -7.31
CA LYS A 95 10.92 -7.06 -7.36
C LYS A 95 9.61 -7.65 -6.86
N CYS A 96 9.02 -6.97 -5.88
CA CYS A 96 7.75 -7.33 -5.27
C CYS A 96 6.69 -6.27 -5.57
N MET A 97 5.44 -6.70 -5.73
CA MET A 97 4.27 -5.83 -5.83
C MET A 97 3.01 -6.49 -5.33
N ILE A 98 2.26 -5.73 -4.52
CA ILE A 98 0.93 -6.15 -4.07
C ILE A 98 -0.03 -6.18 -5.25
N ASN A 99 -0.87 -7.20 -5.29
CA ASN A 99 -2.02 -7.31 -6.16
C ASN A 99 -3.28 -7.58 -5.33
N PHE A 100 -4.43 -7.31 -5.93
CA PHE A 100 -5.72 -7.55 -5.32
C PHE A 100 -6.71 -7.97 -6.40
N SER A 101 -7.50 -9.00 -6.13
CA SER A 101 -8.50 -9.50 -7.07
C SER A 101 -9.69 -10.05 -6.31
N LEU A 102 -10.90 -9.77 -6.78
CA LEU A 102 -12.11 -10.36 -6.23
C LEU A 102 -12.72 -11.34 -7.24
N PRO A 103 -13.30 -12.47 -6.80
CA PRO A 103 -13.99 -13.36 -7.72
C PRO A 103 -15.21 -12.65 -8.31
N PRO A 104 -15.74 -13.10 -9.47
CA PRO A 104 -17.09 -12.72 -9.87
C PRO A 104 -18.10 -13.06 -8.76
N GLN A 105 -19.12 -12.23 -8.57
CA GLN A 105 -20.20 -12.51 -7.64
C GLN A 105 -20.93 -13.80 -8.05
N GLN A 106 -21.15 -14.71 -7.10
CA GLN A 106 -21.83 -15.99 -7.33
C GLN A 106 -22.92 -16.18 -6.29
N LYS A 107 -24.06 -16.78 -6.68
CA LYS A 107 -25.23 -16.96 -5.80
C LYS A 107 -24.94 -17.69 -4.49
N TYR A 108 -24.00 -18.64 -4.51
CA TYR A 108 -23.63 -19.46 -3.35
C TYR A 108 -22.19 -19.21 -2.87
N GLY A 109 -21.52 -18.21 -3.43
CA GLY A 109 -20.18 -17.80 -3.01
C GLY A 109 -20.24 -16.79 -1.86
N TYR A 110 -19.09 -16.53 -1.24
CA TYR A 110 -18.96 -15.43 -0.28
C TYR A 110 -19.29 -14.10 -0.98
N GLN A 111 -20.23 -13.35 -0.42
CA GLN A 111 -20.68 -12.06 -0.96
C GLN A 111 -19.71 -10.96 -0.52
N TRP A 112 -18.63 -10.76 -1.25
CA TRP A 112 -17.73 -9.63 -0.98
C TRP A 112 -18.43 -8.29 -1.25
N THR A 113 -17.98 -7.23 -0.59
CA THR A 113 -18.51 -5.88 -0.74
C THR A 113 -17.39 -4.88 -1.01
N VAL A 114 -17.59 -3.99 -1.99
CA VAL A 114 -16.73 -2.82 -2.24
C VAL A 114 -17.62 -1.60 -2.43
N ASN A 115 -17.62 -0.71 -1.43
CA ASN A 115 -18.43 0.51 -1.42
C ASN A 115 -17.57 1.77 -1.38
N GLY A 116 -18.21 2.90 -1.70
CA GLY A 116 -17.58 4.20 -1.71
C GLY A 116 -16.56 4.36 -2.84
N SER A 117 -15.37 4.86 -2.53
CA SER A 117 -14.35 5.18 -3.54
C SER A 117 -13.69 3.95 -4.17
N GLY A 118 -13.82 2.76 -3.55
CA GLY A 118 -13.18 1.54 -4.03
C GLY A 118 -11.64 1.60 -4.01
N LYS A 119 -11.06 2.50 -3.20
CA LYS A 119 -9.61 2.70 -3.12
C LYS A 119 -9.04 2.32 -1.76
N LEU A 120 -7.99 1.53 -1.78
CA LEU A 120 -7.17 1.21 -0.61
C LEU A 120 -5.77 1.80 -0.81
N ASP A 121 -5.18 2.26 0.28
CA ASP A 121 -3.79 2.66 0.34
C ASP A 121 -3.02 1.63 1.16
N VAL A 122 -1.80 1.33 0.73
CA VAL A 122 -0.94 0.33 1.35
C VAL A 122 0.41 0.92 1.73
N TRP A 123 0.82 0.71 2.98
CA TRP A 123 2.11 1.15 3.52
C TRP A 123 2.89 -0.05 4.01
N GLY A 124 4.21 -0.06 3.76
CA GLY A 124 5.11 -0.99 4.42
C GLY A 124 5.32 -0.60 5.88
N LEU A 125 5.65 -1.58 6.72
CA LEU A 125 5.86 -1.41 8.15
C LEU A 125 7.35 -1.56 8.54
N LYS A 126 7.76 -0.85 9.60
CA LYS A 126 9.15 -0.83 10.09
C LYS A 126 9.52 -2.03 10.96
N SER A 127 8.53 -2.70 11.54
CA SER A 127 8.71 -3.87 12.40
C SER A 127 7.63 -4.90 12.10
N MET A 128 7.85 -6.11 12.60
CA MET A 128 6.94 -7.23 12.35
C MET A 128 5.57 -7.02 12.99
N ILE A 129 4.55 -7.60 12.36
CA ILE A 129 3.24 -7.78 12.98
C ILE A 129 3.26 -9.08 13.78
N ILE A 130 2.84 -9.02 15.04
CA ILE A 130 2.70 -10.17 15.93
C ILE A 130 1.21 -10.52 16.01
N ASN A 131 0.84 -11.67 15.42
CA ASN A 131 -0.53 -12.16 15.38
C ASN A 131 -1.10 -12.36 16.80
N GLY A 132 -2.29 -11.84 17.08
CA GLY A 132 -2.90 -11.92 18.40
C GLY A 132 -2.35 -10.94 19.44
N GLU A 133 -1.31 -10.16 19.11
CA GLU A 133 -0.73 -9.16 20.02
C GLU A 133 -0.76 -7.73 19.46
N THR A 134 -0.75 -7.59 18.13
CA THR A 134 -0.77 -6.28 17.48
C THR A 134 -2.20 -5.72 17.48
N SER A 135 -2.36 -4.52 18.04
CA SER A 135 -3.62 -3.78 18.11
C SER A 135 -3.51 -2.43 17.39
N TRP A 136 -4.57 -1.62 17.44
CA TRP A 136 -4.51 -0.26 16.89
C TRP A 136 -3.44 0.59 17.57
N ASN A 137 -3.33 0.53 18.90
CA ASN A 137 -2.37 1.33 19.66
C ASN A 137 -0.94 0.79 19.60
N THR A 138 -0.75 -0.51 19.35
CA THR A 138 0.58 -1.14 19.32
C THR A 138 1.08 -1.46 17.91
N LYS A 139 0.32 -1.11 16.86
CA LYS A 139 0.72 -1.37 15.47
C LYS A 139 2.09 -0.77 15.12
N PRO A 140 2.91 -1.48 14.32
CA PRO A 140 4.17 -0.96 13.82
C PRO A 140 4.03 0.40 13.12
N MET A 141 5.10 1.20 13.18
CA MET A 141 5.16 2.44 12.41
C MET A 141 5.31 2.15 10.91
N ARG A 142 4.67 2.98 10.08
CA ARG A 142 4.85 2.98 8.62
C ARG A 142 6.29 3.36 8.24
N THR A 143 6.79 2.78 7.14
CA THR A 143 8.12 3.11 6.59
C THR A 143 8.18 4.50 5.95
N SER A 144 7.04 5.00 5.47
CA SER A 144 6.89 6.31 4.81
C SER A 144 5.54 6.95 5.16
N TRP A 145 5.45 8.27 4.99
CA TRP A 145 4.21 9.03 5.10
C TRP A 145 3.28 8.84 3.89
N LYS A 146 3.84 8.57 2.70
CA LYS A 146 3.08 8.26 1.48
C LYS A 146 2.83 6.75 1.35
N PRO A 147 1.67 6.35 0.82
CA PRO A 147 1.45 4.94 0.50
C PRO A 147 2.43 4.46 -0.56
N MET A 148 2.85 3.21 -0.44
CA MET A 148 3.67 2.51 -1.42
C MET A 148 2.84 2.08 -2.63
N TYR A 149 1.59 1.68 -2.37
CA TYR A 149 0.61 1.29 -3.37
C TYR A 149 -0.74 1.92 -3.09
N THR A 150 -1.48 2.20 -4.16
CA THR A 150 -2.92 2.45 -4.11
C THR A 150 -3.61 1.40 -4.98
N ILE A 151 -4.55 0.69 -4.40
CA ILE A 151 -5.38 -0.33 -5.05
C ILE A 151 -6.70 0.32 -5.41
N HIS A 152 -7.16 0.17 -6.65
CA HIS A 152 -8.48 0.59 -7.09
C HIS A 152 -9.25 -0.63 -7.61
N GLN A 153 -10.22 -1.09 -6.84
CA GLN A 153 -10.99 -2.31 -7.12
C GLN A 153 -12.26 -1.98 -7.93
N PRO A 154 -12.48 -2.62 -9.08
CA PRO A 154 -13.76 -2.55 -9.78
C PRO A 154 -14.92 -3.08 -8.93
N LYS A 155 -16.07 -2.40 -9.02
CA LYS A 155 -17.29 -2.75 -8.26
C LYS A 155 -17.92 -4.10 -8.63
N ASN A 156 -17.56 -4.65 -9.78
CA ASN A 156 -18.03 -5.95 -10.29
C ASN A 156 -17.03 -7.09 -10.05
N GLY A 157 -15.96 -6.84 -9.30
CA GLY A 157 -14.91 -7.83 -9.01
C GLY A 157 -13.84 -7.86 -10.10
N GLY A 158 -13.08 -8.95 -10.16
CA GLY A 158 -11.91 -9.11 -11.03
C GLY A 158 -10.66 -8.45 -10.45
N MET A 159 -9.62 -8.37 -11.29
CA MET A 159 -8.32 -7.82 -10.92
C MET A 159 -8.40 -6.31 -10.68
N ALA A 160 -7.90 -5.86 -9.53
CA ALA A 160 -7.79 -4.46 -9.21
C ALA A 160 -6.69 -3.78 -10.05
N LYS A 161 -6.85 -2.48 -10.28
CA LYS A 161 -5.75 -1.65 -10.76
C LYS A 161 -4.89 -1.25 -9.55
N VAL A 162 -3.64 -1.71 -9.51
CA VAL A 162 -2.66 -1.28 -8.50
C VAL A 162 -1.71 -0.25 -9.09
N THR A 163 -1.60 0.91 -8.44
CA THR A 163 -0.63 1.95 -8.78
C THR A 163 0.42 2.08 -7.68
N GLY A 164 1.69 2.15 -8.06
CA GLY A 164 2.82 2.24 -7.15
C GLY A 164 4.11 1.86 -7.86
N LYS A 165 5.25 1.91 -7.17
CA LYS A 165 6.52 1.41 -7.70
C LYS A 165 6.75 -0.01 -7.22
N TRP A 166 7.45 -0.80 -8.03
CA TRP A 166 8.10 -2.03 -7.57
C TRP A 166 8.94 -1.74 -6.33
N VAL A 167 8.93 -2.67 -5.38
CA VAL A 167 9.77 -2.57 -4.19
C VAL A 167 10.74 -3.73 -4.17
N PRO A 168 11.93 -3.58 -3.55
CA PRO A 168 12.82 -4.69 -3.35
C PRO A 168 12.11 -5.81 -2.57
N CYS A 169 12.10 -7.02 -3.10
CA CYS A 169 11.76 -8.20 -2.32
C CYS A 169 12.82 -8.42 -1.25
N LYS A 170 12.41 -8.66 -0.01
CA LYS A 170 13.34 -9.04 1.07
C LYS A 170 13.46 -10.56 1.11
N ALA A 171 14.29 -11.12 0.23
CA ALA A 171 14.48 -12.56 0.12
C ALA A 171 14.83 -13.21 1.47
N GLY A 172 14.15 -14.30 1.81
CA GLY A 172 14.31 -15.01 3.09
C GLY A 172 13.68 -14.30 4.30
N GLU A 173 13.07 -13.12 4.11
CA GLU A 173 12.47 -12.34 5.19
C GLU A 173 10.95 -12.19 4.99
N ARG A 174 10.30 -11.71 6.06
CA ARG A 174 8.91 -11.28 6.03
C ARG A 174 8.79 -9.82 5.57
N MET A 175 7.78 -9.55 4.76
CA MET A 175 7.35 -8.20 4.40
C MET A 175 5.96 -7.91 4.95
N ASP A 176 5.86 -6.89 5.79
CA ASP A 176 4.64 -6.50 6.50
C ASP A 176 4.07 -5.17 6.01
N PHE A 177 2.75 -5.11 5.91
CA PHE A 177 2.02 -3.98 5.37
C PHE A 177 0.77 -3.64 6.18
N GLU A 178 0.45 -2.35 6.20
CA GLU A 178 -0.84 -1.81 6.64
C GLU A 178 -1.64 -1.40 5.41
N VAL A 179 -2.88 -1.90 5.33
CA VAL A 179 -3.88 -1.58 4.31
C VAL A 179 -4.98 -0.75 4.97
N ALA A 180 -5.27 0.43 4.42
CA ALA A 180 -6.32 1.30 4.93
C ALA A 180 -7.15 1.90 3.78
N GLY A 181 -8.34 2.41 4.10
CA GLY A 181 -9.14 3.14 3.13
C GLY A 181 -8.43 4.41 2.68
N ALA A 182 -8.37 4.65 1.37
CA ALA A 182 -7.77 5.87 0.84
C ALA A 182 -8.62 7.09 1.24
N ARG A 183 -7.97 8.19 1.63
CA ARG A 183 -8.63 9.41 2.15
C ARG A 183 -9.26 10.29 1.05
N ALA A 184 -9.75 9.67 -0.03
CA ALA A 184 -10.36 10.33 -1.18
C ALA A 184 -11.90 10.26 -1.19
N GLY A 185 -12.50 9.66 -0.16
CA GLY A 185 -13.95 9.49 0.05
C GLY A 185 -14.21 8.22 0.88
N PRO A 186 -15.43 7.99 1.40
CA PRO A 186 -15.73 6.80 2.20
C PRO A 186 -15.29 5.52 1.50
N VAL A 187 -14.86 4.53 2.27
CA VAL A 187 -14.37 3.24 1.82
C VAL A 187 -14.94 2.16 2.72
N PHE A 188 -15.47 1.12 2.10
CA PHE A 188 -15.74 -0.13 2.79
C PHE A 188 -15.40 -1.29 1.86
N PHE A 189 -14.56 -2.18 2.37
CA PHE A 189 -14.17 -3.43 1.75
C PHE A 189 -14.44 -4.56 2.73
N ASP A 190 -15.06 -5.63 2.24
CA ASP A 190 -15.21 -6.90 2.95
C ASP A 190 -15.05 -8.03 1.93
N TRP A 191 -14.08 -8.91 2.14
CA TRP A 191 -13.80 -10.02 1.22
C TRP A 191 -13.28 -11.24 1.98
N TYR A 192 -13.30 -12.40 1.31
CA TYR A 192 -12.73 -13.64 1.80
C TYR A 192 -11.52 -14.03 0.95
N GLU A 193 -10.44 -14.50 1.58
CA GLU A 193 -9.26 -15.03 0.87
C GLU A 193 -9.56 -16.43 0.34
N LEU A 194 -9.46 -16.62 -0.97
CA LEU A 194 -9.61 -17.94 -1.60
C LEU A 194 -8.30 -18.35 -2.22
N ASP A 195 -7.92 -19.61 -2.03
CA ASP A 195 -6.77 -20.23 -2.67
C ASP A 195 -7.06 -20.68 -4.11
N ASN A 196 -8.32 -21.02 -4.43
CA ASN A 196 -8.74 -21.49 -5.75
C ASN A 196 -10.18 -21.04 -6.16
N PRO A 197 -10.34 -20.16 -7.17
CA PRO A 197 -9.28 -19.37 -7.79
C PRO A 197 -8.64 -18.44 -6.76
N LYS A 198 -7.38 -18.04 -6.99
CA LYS A 198 -6.69 -17.12 -6.08
C LYS A 198 -7.39 -15.76 -6.05
N THR A 199 -7.94 -15.37 -4.90
CA THR A 199 -8.60 -14.07 -4.70
C THR A 199 -8.29 -13.49 -3.34
N GLY A 200 -8.38 -12.16 -3.25
CA GLY A 200 -7.98 -11.38 -2.11
C GLY A 200 -6.69 -10.64 -2.38
N ILE A 201 -5.93 -10.36 -1.34
CA ILE A 201 -4.65 -9.65 -1.43
C ILE A 201 -3.51 -10.65 -1.65
N THR A 202 -2.62 -10.34 -2.58
CA THR A 202 -1.48 -11.21 -2.93
C THR A 202 -0.22 -10.38 -3.11
N MET A 203 0.93 -11.04 -3.04
CA MET A 203 2.21 -10.44 -3.43
C MET A 203 2.72 -11.17 -4.66
N ASN A 204 2.93 -10.43 -5.74
CA ASN A 204 3.57 -10.95 -6.94
C ASN A 204 5.07 -10.67 -6.88
N VAL A 205 5.87 -11.67 -7.22
CA VAL A 205 7.32 -11.59 -7.31
C VAL A 205 7.76 -11.67 -8.77
N TYR A 206 8.73 -10.84 -9.15
CA TYR A 206 9.21 -10.65 -10.53
C TYR A 206 10.73 -10.63 -10.59
N SER A 207 11.26 -11.10 -11.71
CA SER A 207 12.69 -11.06 -12.05
C SER A 207 13.19 -9.69 -12.53
#